data_AF-A0A3M1C1F5-F1
#
_entry.id   AF-A0A3M1C1F5-F1
#
_cell.length_a   1.000
_cell.length_b   1.000
_cell.length_c   1.000
_cell.angle_alpha   90.00
_cell.angle_beta   90.00
_cell.angle_gamma   90.00
#
_symmetry.space_group_name_H-M   'P 1'
#
loop_
_entity.id
_entity.type
_entity.pdbx_description
1 polymer ?
#
loop_
_entity_poly.entity_id
_entity_poly.type
_entity_poly.pdbx_seq_one_letter_code
_entity_poly.pdbx_strand_id
1 'polypeptide(L)'
;GQPRVVIGLLLGALVVLVAAAMTMTSVGKAASDMVSEIRRQFKEIPGLLQGTGKPDTARCVEISTNAALREMVLPVLVAVISPVIVGIAIGPAALGGMLAGALLTGVVLALLMSNAGGAWDNAKKYIEQGAIEGEGKGSETHAAAVIGDTVGDPFKDTTGPSMNILIKLISIVALILAPLIA
;
A
#
# COMPACT_ATOMS: atom_id res chain seq x y z
N GLY A 1 19.41 -22.47 21.27
CA GLY A 1 18.74 -21.36 20.55
C GLY A 1 17.70 -20.74 21.45
N GLN A 2 17.29 -19.49 21.20
CA GLN A 2 16.21 -18.83 21.95
C GLN A 2 14.90 -18.90 21.14
N PRO A 3 13.99 -19.86 21.40
CA PRO A 3 12.81 -20.07 20.55
C PRO A 3 11.88 -18.85 20.51
N ARG A 4 11.79 -18.11 21.62
CA ARG A 4 10.98 -16.89 21.72
C ARG A 4 11.41 -15.80 20.73
N VAL A 5 12.71 -15.67 20.46
CA VAL A 5 13.24 -14.70 19.48
C VAL A 5 12.82 -15.08 18.06
N VAL A 6 12.89 -16.36 17.71
CA VAL A 6 12.48 -16.85 16.39
C VAL A 6 10.97 -16.68 16.18
N ILE A 7 10.17 -17.00 17.19
CA ILE A 7 8.71 -16.76 17.17
C ILE A 7 8.43 -15.27 16.95
N GLY A 8 9.10 -14.40 17.72
CA GLY A 8 9.00 -12.96 17.55
C GLY A 8 9.32 -12.52 16.12
N LEU A 9 10.43 -13.00 15.56
CA LEU A 9 10.87 -12.67 14.21
C LEU A 9 9.83 -13.04 13.15
N LEU A 10 9.24 -14.23 13.24
CA LEU A 10 8.18 -14.65 12.31
C LEU A 10 6.91 -13.79 12.48
N LEU A 11 6.53 -13.44 13.72
CA LEU A 11 5.40 -12.56 13.98
C LEU A 11 5.63 -11.14 13.44
N GLY A 12 6.86 -10.62 13.56
CA GLY A 12 7.23 -9.32 13.00
C GLY A 12 7.10 -9.29 11.48
N ALA A 13 7.61 -10.32 10.80
CA ALA A 13 7.45 -10.47 9.35
C ALA A 13 5.96 -10.57 8.95
N LEU A 14 5.19 -11.37 9.70
CA LEU A 14 3.76 -11.54 9.45
C LEU A 14 2.99 -10.22 9.57
N VAL A 15 3.25 -9.42 10.60
CA VAL A 15 2.57 -8.13 10.82
C VAL A 15 2.79 -7.19 9.63
N VAL A 16 4.02 -7.11 9.11
CA VAL A 16 4.34 -6.29 7.94
C VAL A 16 3.59 -6.78 6.70
N LEU A 17 3.62 -8.08 6.43
CA LEU A 17 2.95 -8.65 5.26
C LEU A 17 1.43 -8.48 5.33
N VAL A 18 0.85 -8.65 6.51
CA VAL A 18 -0.59 -8.42 6.74
C VAL A 18 -0.95 -6.96 6.53
N ALA A 19 -0.17 -6.02 7.08
CA ALA A 19 -0.40 -4.59 6.89
C ALA A 19 -0.30 -4.20 5.41
N ALA A 20 0.69 -4.73 4.68
CA ALA A 20 0.82 -4.51 3.24
C ALA A 20 -0.35 -5.08 2.44
N ALA A 21 -0.82 -6.29 2.79
CA ALA A 21 -1.99 -6.88 2.16
C ALA A 21 -3.26 -6.06 2.41
N MET A 22 -3.43 -5.52 3.63
CA MET A 22 -4.54 -4.64 3.96
C MET A 22 -4.51 -3.38 3.09
N THR A 23 -3.39 -2.65 3.05
CA THR A 23 -3.29 -1.41 2.25
C THR A 23 -3.54 -1.66 0.76
N MET A 24 -2.98 -2.73 0.20
CA MET A 24 -3.23 -3.12 -1.19
C MET A 24 -4.70 -3.42 -1.46
N THR A 25 -5.35 -4.17 -0.57
CA THR A 25 -6.78 -4.52 -0.69
C THR A 25 -7.65 -3.28 -0.59
N SER A 26 -7.33 -2.36 0.32
CA SER A 26 -8.07 -1.11 0.53
C SER A 26 -8.02 -0.21 -0.71
N VAL A 27 -6.84 -0.03 -1.31
CA VAL A 27 -6.72 0.74 -2.55
C VAL A 27 -7.48 0.06 -3.69
N GLY A 28 -7.41 -1.27 -3.80
CA GLY A 28 -8.15 -2.02 -4.83
C GLY A 28 -9.66 -1.83 -4.74
N LYS A 29 -10.23 -1.85 -3.52
CA LYS A 29 -11.66 -1.56 -3.30
C LYS A 29 -12.01 -0.12 -3.70
N ALA A 30 -11.24 0.86 -3.22
CA ALA A 30 -11.47 2.26 -3.53
C ALA A 30 -11.38 2.54 -5.05
N ALA A 31 -10.42 1.91 -5.74
CA ALA A 31 -10.27 2.01 -7.18
C ALA A 31 -11.47 1.38 -7.92
N SER A 32 -11.97 0.23 -7.46
CA SER A 32 -13.18 -0.39 -8.02
C SER A 32 -14.41 0.50 -7.90
N ASP A 33 -14.59 1.15 -6.74
CA ASP A 33 -15.69 2.08 -6.52
C ASP A 33 -15.54 3.33 -7.40
N MET A 34 -14.32 3.86 -7.53
CA MET A 34 -14.00 4.98 -8.43
C MET A 34 -14.32 4.66 -9.89
N VAL A 35 -13.94 3.47 -10.38
CA VAL A 35 -14.23 3.03 -11.75
C VAL A 35 -15.73 2.89 -11.97
N SER A 36 -16.46 2.34 -11.01
CA SER A 36 -17.92 2.23 -11.08
C SER A 36 -18.59 3.60 -11.17
N GLU A 37 -18.11 4.58 -10.39
CA GLU A 37 -18.62 5.96 -10.42
C GLU A 37 -18.30 6.66 -11.73
N ILE A 38 -17.07 6.55 -12.24
CA ILE A 38 -16.68 7.13 -13.54
C ILE A 38 -17.56 6.56 -14.67
N ARG A 39 -17.81 5.24 -14.66
CA ARG A 39 -18.70 4.58 -15.63
C ARG A 39 -20.14 5.08 -15.53
N ARG A 40 -20.64 5.31 -14.30
CA ARG A 40 -21.97 5.89 -14.07
C ARG A 40 -22.05 7.29 -14.67
N GLN A 41 -21.06 8.15 -14.40
CA GLN A 41 -21.02 9.52 -14.93
C GLN A 41 -21.00 9.54 -16.46
N PHE A 42 -20.20 8.69 -17.11
CA PHE A 42 -20.19 8.59 -18.57
C PHE A 42 -21.53 8.13 -19.17
N LYS A 43 -22.31 7.33 -18.45
CA LYS A 43 -23.61 6.83 -18.90
C LYS A 43 -24.73 7.83 -18.65
N GLU A 44 -24.71 8.51 -17.51
CA GLU A 44 -25.85 9.29 -17.01
C GLU A 44 -25.74 10.80 -17.27
N ILE A 45 -24.52 11.35 -17.42
CA ILE A 45 -24.31 12.79 -17.66
C ILE A 45 -24.29 13.07 -19.17
N PRO A 46 -25.31 13.74 -19.74
CA PRO A 46 -25.33 14.06 -21.16
C PRO A 46 -24.17 14.98 -21.55
N GLY A 47 -23.55 14.74 -22.71
CA GLY A 47 -22.47 15.57 -23.21
C GLY A 47 -21.09 15.26 -22.62
N LEU A 48 -20.97 14.38 -21.62
CA LEU A 48 -19.68 14.14 -20.94
C LEU A 48 -18.65 13.47 -21.86
N LEU A 49 -19.07 12.48 -22.65
CA LEU A 49 -18.23 11.84 -23.66
C LEU A 49 -17.89 12.79 -24.82
N GLN A 50 -18.77 13.73 -25.12
CA GLN A 50 -18.57 14.75 -26.15
C GLN A 50 -17.75 15.95 -25.65
N GLY A 51 -17.35 15.97 -24.37
CA GLY A 51 -16.59 17.06 -23.76
C GLY A 51 -17.39 18.34 -23.50
N THR A 52 -18.73 18.30 -23.66
CA THR A 52 -19.61 19.46 -23.42
C THR A 52 -20.29 19.41 -22.04
N GLY A 53 -20.39 18.22 -21.44
CA GLY A 53 -20.91 17.99 -20.09
C GLY A 53 -19.84 18.24 -19.02
N LYS A 54 -20.26 18.69 -17.82
CA LYS A 54 -19.35 18.86 -16.67
C LYS A 54 -19.32 17.59 -15.81
N PRO A 55 -18.13 17.04 -15.49
CA PRO A 55 -18.01 15.90 -14.59
C PRO A 55 -18.36 16.28 -13.14
N ASP A 56 -18.89 15.32 -12.39
CA ASP A 56 -19.08 15.45 -10.94
C ASP A 56 -17.80 14.98 -10.22
N THR A 57 -16.85 15.91 -10.09
CA THR A 57 -15.59 15.64 -9.40
C THR A 57 -15.75 15.54 -7.89
N ALA A 58 -16.77 16.18 -7.30
CA ALA A 58 -17.03 16.16 -5.87
C ALA A 58 -17.34 14.74 -5.40
N ARG A 59 -18.11 13.99 -6.19
CA ARG A 59 -18.41 12.59 -5.87
C ARG A 59 -17.19 11.69 -5.87
N CYS A 60 -16.28 11.86 -6.84
CA CYS A 60 -15.02 11.12 -6.87
C CYS A 60 -14.14 11.43 -5.64
N VAL A 61 -14.06 12.71 -5.25
CA VAL A 61 -13.33 13.13 -4.04
C VAL A 61 -13.92 12.52 -2.77
N GLU A 62 -15.24 12.45 -2.67
CA GLU A 62 -15.93 11.85 -1.54
C GLU A 62 -15.62 10.35 -1.41
N ILE A 63 -15.62 9.61 -2.52
CA ILE A 63 -15.29 8.17 -2.54
C ILE A 63 -13.87 7.93 -2.02
N SER A 64 -12.89 8.65 -2.56
CA SER A 64 -11.48 8.46 -2.15
C SER A 64 -11.24 8.89 -0.70
N THR A 65 -11.87 9.98 -0.27
CA THR A 65 -11.74 10.50 1.11
C THR A 65 -12.33 9.52 2.12
N ASN A 66 -13.55 9.04 1.90
CA ASN A 66 -14.22 8.11 2.82
C ASN A 66 -13.50 6.77 2.88
N ALA A 67 -13.04 6.25 1.73
CA ALA A 67 -12.26 5.03 1.68
C ALA A 67 -10.93 5.18 2.45
N ALA A 68 -10.18 6.25 2.21
CA ALA A 68 -8.90 6.50 2.88
C ALA A 68 -9.07 6.59 4.41
N LEU A 69 -10.05 7.36 4.89
CA LEU A 69 -10.30 7.52 6.33
C LEU A 69 -10.68 6.20 7.01
N ARG A 70 -11.55 5.41 6.37
CA ARG A 70 -12.03 4.15 6.93
C ARG A 70 -10.95 3.07 6.93
N GLU A 71 -10.25 2.93 5.81
CA GLU A 71 -9.34 1.80 5.58
C GLU A 71 -7.98 1.99 6.28
N MET A 72 -7.57 3.23 6.59
CA MET A 72 -6.31 3.51 7.30
C MET A 72 -6.32 3.05 8.77
N VAL A 73 -7.49 2.90 9.38
CA VAL A 73 -7.61 2.56 10.81
C VAL A 73 -7.01 1.19 11.11
N LEU A 74 -7.31 0.19 10.28
CA LEU A 74 -6.96 -1.20 10.56
C LEU A 74 -5.43 -1.46 10.52
N PRO A 75 -4.68 -1.05 9.48
CA PRO A 75 -3.22 -1.21 9.46
C PRO A 75 -2.51 -0.51 10.63
N VAL A 76 -2.99 0.66 11.03
CA VAL A 76 -2.45 1.41 12.18
C VAL A 76 -2.69 0.66 13.48
N LEU A 77 -3.91 0.17 13.70
CA LEU A 77 -4.23 -0.62 14.89
C LEU A 77 -3.38 -1.88 14.97
N VAL A 78 -3.19 -2.59 13.85
CA VAL A 78 -2.32 -3.77 13.78
C VAL A 78 -0.90 -3.40 14.24
N ALA A 79 -0.32 -2.31 13.72
CA ALA A 79 1.04 -1.88 14.08
C ALA A 79 1.20 -1.46 15.55
N VAL A 80 0.17 -0.88 16.17
CA VAL A 80 0.22 -0.45 17.57
C VAL A 80 -0.04 -1.62 18.52
N ILE A 81 -1.04 -2.45 18.23
CA ILE A 81 -1.49 -3.52 19.14
C ILE A 81 -0.51 -4.71 19.13
N SER A 82 0.04 -5.07 17.97
CA SER A 82 0.90 -6.26 17.86
C SER A 82 2.15 -6.24 18.76
N PRO A 83 2.97 -5.17 18.86
CA PRO A 83 4.08 -5.14 19.81
C PRO A 83 3.62 -5.18 21.28
N VAL A 84 2.44 -4.63 21.60
CA VAL A 84 1.85 -4.72 22.95
C VAL A 84 1.53 -6.17 23.31
N ILE A 85 0.84 -6.89 22.42
CA ILE A 85 0.48 -8.29 22.62
C ILE A 85 1.75 -9.15 22.74
N VAL A 86 2.70 -9.00 21.82
CA VAL A 86 3.93 -9.81 21.83
C VAL A 86 4.78 -9.52 23.06
N GLY A 87 4.93 -8.23 23.42
CA GLY A 87 5.71 -7.81 24.58
C GLY A 87 5.16 -8.32 25.91
N ILE A 88 3.84 -8.24 26.13
CA ILE A 88 3.20 -8.65 27.38
C ILE A 88 3.00 -10.16 27.46
N ALA A 89 2.55 -10.81 26.37
CA ALA A 89 2.19 -12.23 26.40
C ALA A 89 3.37 -13.18 26.23
N ILE A 90 4.39 -12.80 25.44
CA ILE A 90 5.54 -13.68 25.10
C ILE A 90 6.83 -13.19 25.79
N GLY A 91 6.98 -11.88 25.93
CA GLY A 91 8.06 -11.25 26.69
C GLY A 91 9.07 -10.48 25.83
N PRO A 92 10.03 -9.81 26.48
CA PRO A 92 10.94 -8.85 25.83
C PRO A 92 11.83 -9.48 24.75
N ALA A 93 12.25 -10.74 24.92
CA ALA A 93 13.05 -11.44 23.91
C ALA A 93 12.28 -11.65 22.59
N ALA A 94 10.98 -11.95 22.66
CA ALA A 94 10.14 -12.09 21.47
C ALA A 94 9.85 -10.73 20.83
N LEU A 95 9.68 -9.68 21.63
CA LEU A 95 9.54 -8.31 21.13
C LEU A 95 10.79 -7.87 20.34
N GLY A 96 12.00 -8.17 20.85
CA GLY A 96 13.24 -7.93 20.10
C GLY A 96 13.30 -8.69 18.78
N GLY A 97 12.86 -9.96 18.77
CA GLY A 97 12.70 -10.74 17.55
C GLY A 97 11.73 -10.10 16.56
N MET A 98 10.56 -9.65 17.04
CA MET A 98 9.54 -8.97 16.24
C MET A 98 10.07 -7.72 15.55
N LEU A 99 10.85 -6.90 16.26
CA LEU A 99 11.49 -5.71 15.68
C LEU A 99 12.44 -6.09 14.55
N ALA A 100 13.27 -7.13 14.74
CA ALA A 100 14.19 -7.59 13.70
C ALA A 100 13.44 -8.13 12.47
N GLY A 101 12.40 -8.94 12.68
CA GLY A 101 11.58 -9.50 11.60
C GLY A 101 10.82 -8.41 10.82
N ALA A 102 10.17 -7.49 11.54
CA ALA A 102 9.44 -6.39 10.91
C ALA A 102 10.38 -5.47 10.11
N LEU A 103 11.57 -5.16 10.65
CA LEU A 103 12.56 -4.34 9.95
C LEU A 103 13.03 -5.01 8.65
N LEU A 104 13.48 -6.27 8.72
CA LEU A 104 14.01 -6.98 7.56
C LEU A 104 12.96 -7.13 6.47
N THR A 105 11.76 -7.60 6.82
CA THR A 105 10.68 -7.79 5.85
C THR A 105 10.18 -6.45 5.31
N GLY A 106 9.99 -5.45 6.17
CA GLY A 106 9.43 -4.17 5.77
C GLY A 106 10.36 -3.35 4.88
N VAL A 107 11.68 -3.35 5.13
CA VAL A 107 12.65 -2.67 4.26
C VAL A 107 12.69 -3.32 2.88
N VAL A 108 12.77 -4.65 2.82
CA VAL A 108 12.79 -5.37 1.54
C VAL A 108 11.51 -5.12 0.75
N LEU A 109 10.35 -5.18 1.41
CA LEU A 109 9.06 -4.96 0.76
C LEU A 109 8.89 -3.50 0.32
N ALA A 110 9.29 -2.53 1.14
CA ALA A 110 9.26 -1.11 0.81
C ALA A 110 10.06 -0.80 -0.46
N LEU A 111 11.29 -1.31 -0.53
CA LEU A 111 12.17 -1.10 -1.68
C LEU A 111 11.62 -1.79 -2.93
N LEU A 112 11.17 -3.05 -2.79
CA LEU A 112 10.58 -3.80 -3.89
C LEU A 112 9.39 -3.05 -4.49
N MET A 113 8.43 -2.66 -3.65
CA MET A 113 7.19 -2.05 -4.11
C MET A 113 7.43 -0.67 -4.73
N SER A 114 8.21 0.19 -4.07
CA SER A 114 8.53 1.53 -4.61
C SER A 114 9.27 1.45 -5.94
N ASN A 115 10.27 0.57 -6.05
CA ASN A 115 11.06 0.45 -7.28
C ASN A 115 10.28 -0.22 -8.42
N ALA A 116 9.51 -1.28 -8.13
CA ALA A 116 8.70 -1.95 -9.13
C ALA A 116 7.62 -1.02 -9.69
N GLY A 117 6.90 -0.30 -8.82
CA GLY A 117 5.90 0.67 -9.27
C GLY A 117 6.51 1.83 -10.05
N GLY A 118 7.66 2.35 -9.63
CA GLY A 118 8.39 3.37 -10.38
C GLY A 118 8.88 2.88 -11.75
N ALA A 119 9.32 1.62 -11.84
CA ALA A 119 9.75 1.02 -13.10
C ALA A 119 8.58 0.88 -14.09
N TRP A 120 7.39 0.44 -13.63
CA TRP A 120 6.21 0.35 -14.49
C TRP A 120 5.74 1.72 -15.00
N ASP A 121 5.71 2.74 -14.14
CA ASP A 121 5.36 4.12 -14.57
C ASP A 121 6.36 4.66 -15.61
N ASN A 122 7.65 4.45 -15.36
CA ASN A 122 8.69 4.90 -16.28
C ASN A 122 8.65 4.14 -17.61
N ALA A 123 8.34 2.84 -17.60
CA ALA A 123 8.15 2.06 -18.82
C ALA A 123 6.96 2.58 -19.64
N LYS A 124 5.83 2.88 -18.99
CA LYS A 124 4.67 3.53 -19.65
C LYS A 124 5.06 4.88 -20.26
N LYS A 125 5.73 5.75 -19.48
CA LYS A 125 6.19 7.07 -19.97
C LYS A 125 7.17 6.95 -21.15
N TYR A 126 8.04 5.95 -21.13
CA TYR A 126 8.99 5.70 -22.21
C TYR A 126 8.29 5.39 -23.54
N ILE A 127 7.23 4.57 -23.50
CA ILE A 127 6.36 4.29 -24.67
C ILE A 127 5.60 5.55 -25.09
N GLU A 128 5.05 6.31 -24.14
CA GLU A 128 4.30 7.55 -24.42
C GLU A 128 5.15 8.65 -25.06
N GLN A 129 6.47 8.62 -24.86
CA GLN A 129 7.43 9.53 -25.47
C GLN A 129 7.89 9.08 -26.88
N GLY A 130 7.39 7.94 -27.37
CA GLY A 130 7.75 7.41 -28.69
C GLY A 130 9.18 6.89 -28.76
N ALA A 131 9.75 6.46 -27.63
CA ALA A 131 11.12 5.95 -27.58
C ALA A 131 11.26 4.52 -28.14
N ILE A 132 10.14 3.86 -28.44
CA ILE A 132 10.09 2.55 -29.11
C ILE A 132 9.51 2.75 -30.51
N GLU A 133 10.28 2.41 -31.52
CA GLU A 133 9.89 2.57 -32.92
C GLU A 133 8.68 1.67 -33.24
N GLY A 134 7.65 2.25 -33.86
CA GLY A 134 6.41 1.55 -34.19
C GLY A 134 5.38 1.45 -33.05
N GLU A 135 5.74 1.89 -31.84
CA GLU A 135 4.86 1.85 -30.66
C GLU A 135 4.56 3.27 -30.15
N GLY A 136 3.39 3.45 -29.52
CA GLY A 136 2.97 4.76 -29.04
C GLY A 136 1.62 4.71 -28.34
N LYS A 137 1.10 5.89 -27.98
CA LYS A 137 -0.18 5.99 -27.27
C LYS A 137 -1.30 5.29 -28.03
N GLY A 138 -2.00 4.40 -27.34
CA GLY A 138 -3.09 3.61 -27.92
C GLY A 138 -2.68 2.31 -28.60
N SER A 139 -1.38 1.97 -28.67
CA SER A 139 -0.94 0.64 -29.09
C SER A 139 -1.23 -0.41 -28.01
N GLU A 140 -1.20 -1.70 -28.40
CA GLU A 140 -1.36 -2.79 -27.42
C GLU A 140 -0.24 -2.78 -26.36
N THR A 141 0.98 -2.42 -26.75
CA THR A 141 2.12 -2.28 -25.84
C THR A 141 1.89 -1.15 -24.83
N HIS A 142 1.34 -0.02 -25.28
CA HIS A 142 0.96 1.08 -24.38
C HIS A 142 -0.14 0.66 -23.40
N ALA A 143 -1.18 -0.03 -23.88
CA ALA A 143 -2.25 -0.53 -23.02
C ALA A 143 -1.73 -1.52 -21.96
N ALA A 144 -0.81 -2.42 -22.32
CA ALA A 144 -0.16 -3.33 -21.38
C ALA A 144 0.67 -2.58 -20.32
N ALA A 145 1.40 -1.53 -20.73
CA ALA A 145 2.17 -0.70 -19.81
C ALA A 145 1.28 0.10 -18.85
N VAL A 146 0.11 0.58 -19.32
CA VAL A 146 -0.91 1.23 -18.47
C VAL A 146 -1.44 0.27 -17.41
N ILE A 147 -1.69 -1.01 -17.76
CA ILE A 147 -2.08 -2.04 -16.78
C ILE A 147 -0.99 -2.22 -15.73
N GLY A 148 0.28 -2.34 -16.17
CA GLY A 148 1.43 -2.47 -15.25
C GLY A 148 1.55 -1.29 -14.29
N ASP A 149 1.40 -0.06 -14.78
CA ASP A 149 1.43 1.14 -13.95
C ASP A 149 0.25 1.19 -12.96
N THR A 150 -0.95 0.78 -13.38
CA THR A 150 -2.13 0.71 -12.50
C THR A 150 -1.93 -0.29 -11.34
N VAL A 151 -1.19 -1.38 -11.58
CA VAL A 151 -0.76 -2.32 -10.51
C VAL A 151 0.34 -1.70 -9.64
N GLY A 152 1.21 -0.88 -10.25
CA GLY A 152 2.31 -0.17 -9.61
C GLY A 152 1.90 1.01 -8.74
N ASP A 153 0.75 1.65 -8.99
CA ASP A 153 0.28 2.83 -8.25
C ASP A 153 0.08 2.53 -6.75
N PRO A 154 -0.68 1.48 -6.35
CA PRO A 154 -0.77 1.11 -4.93
C PRO A 154 0.59 0.69 -4.33
N PHE A 155 1.50 0.16 -5.13
CA PHE A 155 2.83 -0.26 -4.69
C PHE A 155 3.70 0.95 -4.32
N LYS A 156 3.85 1.91 -5.23
CA LYS A 156 4.79 3.04 -5.06
C LYS A 156 4.21 4.20 -4.26
N ASP A 157 2.89 4.43 -4.31
CA ASP A 157 2.28 5.63 -3.71
C ASP A 157 1.57 5.35 -2.37
N THR A 158 1.26 4.10 -2.07
CA THR A 158 0.57 3.72 -0.83
C THR A 158 1.38 2.75 0.00
N THR A 159 1.52 1.51 -0.45
CA THR A 159 2.01 0.41 0.40
C THR A 159 3.51 0.52 0.68
N GLY A 160 4.33 0.70 -0.36
CA GLY A 160 5.79 0.79 -0.25
C GLY A 160 6.26 1.88 0.72
N PRO A 161 5.85 3.14 0.55
CA PRO A 161 6.18 4.21 1.49
C PRO A 161 5.64 3.96 2.91
N SER A 162 4.45 3.39 3.04
CA SER A 162 3.81 3.13 4.33
C SER A 162 4.56 2.10 5.17
N MET A 163 5.24 1.13 4.55
CA MET A 163 6.03 0.12 5.28
C MET A 163 7.14 0.76 6.14
N ASN A 164 7.77 1.83 5.66
CA ASN A 164 8.78 2.55 6.43
C ASN A 164 8.19 3.21 7.69
N ILE A 165 6.97 3.73 7.59
CA ILE A 165 6.26 4.35 8.72
C ILE A 165 5.82 3.26 9.71
N LEU A 166 5.30 2.14 9.19
CA LEU A 166 4.86 0.99 9.98
C LEU A 166 5.98 0.46 10.88
N ILE A 167 7.19 0.25 10.32
CA ILE A 167 8.35 -0.22 11.08
C ILE A 167 8.73 0.75 12.20
N LYS A 168 8.76 2.06 11.89
CA LYS A 168 9.06 3.10 12.89
C LYS A 168 8.03 3.11 14.01
N LEU A 169 6.75 2.96 13.68
CA LEU A 169 5.67 2.93 14.65
C LEU A 169 5.78 1.71 15.58
N ILE A 170 5.96 0.51 15.03
CA ILE A 170 6.18 -0.72 15.82
C ILE A 170 7.38 -0.54 16.75
N SER A 171 8.46 0.06 16.25
CA SER A 171 9.70 0.29 17.02
C SER A 171 9.49 1.26 18.17
N ILE A 172 8.78 2.37 17.95
CA ILE A 172 8.49 3.35 18.99
C ILE A 172 7.59 2.75 20.07
N VAL A 173 6.54 2.01 19.67
CA VAL A 173 5.65 1.35 20.64
C VAL A 173 6.42 0.32 21.47
N ALA A 174 7.26 -0.49 20.83
CA ALA A 174 8.10 -1.46 21.53
C ALA A 174 9.06 -0.79 22.52
N LEU A 175 9.66 0.35 22.15
CA LEU A 175 10.54 1.12 23.02
C LEU A 175 9.81 1.66 24.25
N ILE A 176 8.58 2.16 24.08
CA ILE A 176 7.74 2.64 25.19
C ILE A 176 7.38 1.48 26.13
N LEU A 177 7.16 0.27 25.61
CA LEU A 177 6.84 -0.91 26.40
C LEU A 177 8.04 -1.49 27.15
N ALA A 178 9.26 -1.32 26.63
CA ALA A 178 10.47 -1.91 27.18
C ALA A 178 10.62 -1.76 28.72
N PRO A 179 10.52 -0.57 29.33
CA PRO A 179 10.65 -0.42 30.79
C PRO A 179 9.52 -1.07 31.60
N LEU A 180 8.38 -1.41 30.98
CA LEU A 180 7.26 -2.07 31.65
C LEU A 180 7.40 -3.60 31.70
N ILE A 181 8.23 -4.17 30.82
CA ILE A 181 8.36 -5.62 30.63
C ILE A 181 9.78 -6.15 30.82
N ALA A 182 10.75 -5.26 31.07
CA ALA A 182 12.18 -5.57 31.26
C ALA A 182 12.56 -5.61 32.75
#